data_AF-A0A524ML69-F1
#
_entry.id   AF-A0A524ML69-F1
#
_cell.length_a   1.000
_cell.length_b   1.000
_cell.length_c   1.000
_cell.angle_alpha   90.00
_cell.angle_beta   90.00
_cell.angle_gamma   90.00
#
_symmetry.space_group_name_H-M   'P 1'
#
loop_
_entity.id
_entity.type
_entity.pdbx_description
1 polymer ?
#
loop_
_entity_poly.entity_id
_entity_poly.type
_entity_poly.pdbx_seq_one_letter_code
_entity_poly.pdbx_strand_id
1 'polypeptide(L)'
;MLQVVDPKDYPQIKLLADGLADQTMAQAVLDGTRPGIVVANDKEIPTAVFIAAPEGGFAWTYLAGCPDDPAFQRDLNRWLFDEKGLGRDVVFTFLVYSDASWVGL
;
A
#
# COMPACT_ATOMS: atom_id res chain seq x y z
N MET A 1 -2.52 -11.18 -8.74
CA MET A 1 -1.97 -10.11 -9.61
C MET A 1 -2.40 -8.79 -9.01
N LEU A 2 -1.45 -7.92 -8.68
CA LEU A 2 -1.79 -6.62 -8.11
C LEU A 2 -2.47 -5.69 -9.11
N GLN A 3 -3.28 -4.78 -8.58
CA GLN A 3 -4.04 -3.83 -9.37
C GLN A 3 -4.02 -2.47 -8.70
N VAL A 4 -3.70 -1.41 -9.47
CA VAL A 4 -3.83 -0.02 -9.01
C VAL A 4 -5.30 0.31 -8.80
N VAL A 5 -5.62 0.79 -7.61
CA VAL A 5 -6.97 1.15 -7.18
C VAL A 5 -7.25 2.59 -7.60
N ASP A 6 -8.42 2.80 -8.20
CA ASP A 6 -8.90 4.14 -8.58
C ASP A 6 -9.34 4.89 -7.31
N PRO A 7 -9.05 6.20 -7.16
CA PRO A 7 -9.47 6.99 -6.01
C PRO A 7 -10.96 6.89 -5.66
N LYS A 8 -11.85 6.68 -6.64
CA LYS A 8 -13.29 6.47 -6.38
C LYS A 8 -13.57 5.23 -5.51
N ASP A 9 -12.66 4.26 -5.52
CA ASP A 9 -12.74 2.98 -4.82
C ASP A 9 -11.95 3.03 -3.50
N TYR A 10 -11.44 4.19 -3.05
CA TYR A 10 -10.78 4.29 -1.74
C TYR A 10 -11.68 4.08 -0.52
N PRO A 11 -13.01 4.38 -0.54
CA PRO A 11 -13.87 4.10 0.61
C PRO A 11 -13.86 2.63 1.08
N GLN A 12 -13.81 1.67 0.16
CA GLN A 12 -13.67 0.23 0.50
C GLN A 12 -12.28 -0.11 1.05
N ILE A 13 -11.24 0.57 0.56
CA ILE A 13 -9.88 0.41 1.08
C ILE A 13 -9.75 0.94 2.50
N LYS A 14 -10.42 2.06 2.84
CA LYS A 14 -10.42 2.61 4.21
C LYS A 14 -10.93 1.61 5.24
N LEU A 15 -11.96 0.83 4.89
CA LEU A 15 -12.47 -0.23 5.77
C LEU A 15 -11.42 -1.31 6.05
N LEU A 16 -10.67 -1.70 5.01
CA LEU A 16 -9.57 -2.67 5.14
C LEU A 16 -8.35 -2.09 5.88
N ALA A 17 -8.14 -0.78 5.74
CA ALA A 17 -7.00 -0.04 6.27
C ALA A 17 -7.31 0.68 7.60
N ASP A 18 -8.32 0.25 8.35
CA ASP A 18 -8.71 0.86 9.63
C ASP A 18 -7.55 0.85 10.64
N GLY A 19 -6.72 -0.19 10.63
CA GLY A 19 -5.49 -0.26 11.43
C GLY A 19 -4.44 0.82 11.10
N LEU A 20 -4.62 1.57 10.00
CA LEU A 20 -3.77 2.70 9.61
C LEU A 20 -4.41 4.06 9.96
N ALA A 21 -5.45 4.11 10.80
CA ALA A 21 -6.14 5.34 11.16
C ALA A 21 -5.20 6.44 11.69
N ASP A 22 -4.17 6.07 12.47
CA ASP A 22 -3.19 7.01 13.02
C ASP A 22 -2.06 7.37 12.03
N GLN A 23 -2.00 6.72 10.87
CA GLN A 23 -0.99 6.97 9.85
C GLN A 23 -1.42 8.12 8.94
N THR A 24 -1.11 9.35 9.33
CA THR A 24 -1.62 10.58 8.69
C THR A 24 -1.38 10.65 7.19
N MET A 25 -0.25 10.13 6.70
CA MET A 25 0.07 10.13 5.27
C MET A 25 -0.73 9.10 4.49
N ALA A 26 -1.00 7.93 5.08
CA ALA A 26 -1.89 6.93 4.48
C ALA A 26 -3.31 7.48 4.39
N GLN A 27 -3.80 8.10 5.46
CA GLN A 27 -5.13 8.75 5.47
C GLN A 27 -5.22 9.87 4.43
N ALA A 28 -4.21 10.74 4.33
CA ALA A 28 -4.22 11.82 3.34
C ALA A 28 -4.30 11.30 1.89
N VAL A 29 -3.66 10.16 1.59
CA VAL A 29 -3.80 9.49 0.28
C VAL A 29 -5.22 8.94 0.10
N LEU A 30 -5.75 8.20 1.09
CA LEU A 30 -7.08 7.59 1.02
C LEU A 30 -8.21 8.64 1.02
N ASP A 31 -7.97 9.82 1.57
CA ASP A 31 -8.87 10.99 1.52
C ASP A 31 -8.75 11.77 0.21
N GLY A 32 -7.77 11.47 -0.64
CA GLY A 32 -7.51 12.19 -1.88
C GLY A 32 -6.96 13.61 -1.66
N THR A 33 -6.57 13.95 -0.44
CA THR A 33 -5.98 15.26 -0.10
C THR A 33 -4.48 15.31 -0.41
N ARG A 34 -3.88 14.15 -0.67
CA ARG A 34 -2.49 14.01 -1.09
C ARG A 34 -2.36 13.04 -2.27
N PRO A 35 -1.49 13.30 -3.27
CA PRO A 35 -1.15 12.31 -4.29
C PRO A 35 -0.54 11.05 -3.66
N GLY A 36 -0.93 9.89 -4.18
CA GLY A 36 -0.40 8.60 -3.76
C GLY A 36 -0.77 7.50 -4.72
N ILE A 37 -0.26 6.31 -4.45
CA ILE A 37 -0.57 5.10 -5.21
C ILE A 37 -1.12 4.07 -4.22
N VAL A 38 -2.26 3.50 -4.57
CA VAL A 38 -2.88 2.42 -3.82
C VAL A 38 -2.94 1.21 -4.75
N VAL A 39 -2.41 0.08 -4.31
CA VAL A 39 -2.52 -1.19 -5.04
C VAL A 39 -3.09 -2.26 -4.14
N ALA A 40 -3.99 -3.07 -4.68
CA ALA A 40 -4.62 -4.17 -3.97
C ALA A 40 -4.41 -5.48 -4.72
N ASN A 41 -4.58 -6.60 -4.02
CA ASN A 41 -4.56 -7.92 -4.62
C ASN A 41 -5.79 -8.21 -5.50
N ASP A 42 -6.90 -7.54 -5.23
CA ASP A 42 -8.17 -7.63 -5.96
C ASP A 42 -8.89 -6.27 -5.92
N LYS A 43 -9.54 -5.88 -7.03
CA LYS A 43 -10.26 -4.60 -7.15
C LYS A 43 -11.70 -4.65 -6.64
N GLU A 44 -12.35 -5.81 -6.70
CA GLU A 44 -13.73 -5.99 -6.30
C GLU A 44 -13.83 -6.29 -4.80
N ILE A 45 -12.95 -7.18 -4.31
CA ILE A 45 -12.94 -7.60 -2.90
C ILE A 45 -11.48 -7.62 -2.40
N PRO A 46 -10.88 -6.44 -2.14
CA PRO A 46 -9.51 -6.36 -1.67
C PRO A 46 -9.37 -7.01 -0.29
N THR A 47 -8.37 -7.89 -0.13
CA THR A 47 -8.04 -8.47 1.18
C THR A 47 -6.67 -8.03 1.67
N ALA A 48 -5.81 -7.50 0.78
CA ALA A 48 -4.53 -6.90 1.13
C ALA A 48 -4.28 -5.68 0.25
N VAL A 49 -3.71 -4.63 0.85
CA VAL A 49 -3.44 -3.36 0.16
C VAL A 49 -2.07 -2.82 0.52
N PHE A 50 -1.42 -2.22 -0.46
CA PHE A 50 -0.24 -1.38 -0.31
C PHE A 50 -0.57 0.05 -0.68
N ILE A 51 -0.14 0.99 0.16
CA ILE A 51 -0.35 2.42 -0.02
C ILE A 51 1.02 3.09 -0.03
N ALA A 52 1.30 3.89 -1.06
CA ALA A 52 2.49 4.72 -1.16
C ALA A 52 2.09 6.20 -1.23
N ALA A 53 2.73 7.01 -0.39
CA ALA A 53 2.67 8.45 -0.43
C ALA A 53 4.06 9.00 -0.82
N PRO A 54 4.31 9.26 -2.12
CA PRO A 54 5.57 9.84 -2.58
C PRO A 54 5.81 11.23 -1.98
N GLU A 55 7.07 11.55 -1.72
CA GLU A 55 7.52 12.83 -1.19
C GLU A 55 8.98 13.07 -1.58
N GLY A 56 9.27 14.09 -2.41
CA GLY A 56 10.64 14.58 -2.59
C GLY A 56 11.74 13.54 -2.90
N GLY A 57 11.46 12.48 -3.66
CA GLY A 57 12.41 11.42 -4.00
C GLY A 57 12.42 10.19 -3.07
N PHE A 58 11.60 10.20 -2.03
CA PHE A 58 11.30 9.06 -1.16
C PHE A 58 9.80 8.74 -1.20
N ALA A 59 9.40 7.62 -0.62
CA ALA A 59 8.00 7.29 -0.43
C ALA A 59 7.75 6.72 0.96
N TRP A 60 6.73 7.26 1.65
CA TRP A 60 6.15 6.62 2.82
C TRP A 60 5.26 5.49 2.34
N THR A 61 5.50 4.26 2.80
CA THR A 61 4.73 3.09 2.35
C THR A 61 4.10 2.35 3.52
N TYR A 62 2.91 1.83 3.26
CA TYR A 62 2.04 1.20 4.25
C TYR A 62 1.41 -0.06 3.68
N LEU A 63 1.11 -1.01 4.58
CA LEU A 63 0.42 -2.26 4.29
C LEU A 63 -0.78 -2.40 5.20
N ALA A 64 -1.89 -2.94 4.69
CA ALA A 64 -3.09 -3.22 5.46
C ALA A 64 -3.84 -4.46 4.93
N GLY A 65 -4.77 -4.98 5.74
CA GLY A 65 -5.49 -6.23 5.47
C GLY A 65 -4.69 -7.46 5.87
N CYS A 66 -4.49 -8.39 4.92
CA CYS A 66 -3.67 -9.60 5.06
C CYS A 66 -2.32 -9.47 4.33
N PRO A 67 -1.39 -8.60 4.78
CA PRO A 67 -0.12 -8.38 4.09
C PRO A 67 0.85 -9.57 4.21
N ASP A 68 0.55 -10.54 5.06
CA ASP A 68 1.28 -11.80 5.23
C ASP A 68 0.95 -12.85 4.16
N ASP A 69 -0.07 -12.62 3.32
CA ASP A 69 -0.41 -13.51 2.21
C ASP A 69 0.79 -13.69 1.25
N PRO A 70 1.32 -14.92 1.07
CA PRO A 70 2.51 -15.14 0.27
C PRO A 70 2.35 -14.76 -1.21
N ALA A 71 1.13 -14.86 -1.76
CA ALA A 71 0.88 -14.49 -3.15
C ALA A 71 0.90 -12.97 -3.31
N PHE A 72 0.28 -12.24 -2.38
CA PHE A 72 0.34 -10.78 -2.31
C PHE A 72 1.77 -10.27 -2.17
N GLN A 73 2.57 -10.81 -1.24
CA GLN A 73 3.96 -10.38 -1.07
C GLN A 73 4.82 -10.63 -2.31
N ARG A 74 4.68 -11.79 -2.94
CA ARG A 74 5.39 -12.11 -4.19
C ARG A 74 4.99 -11.14 -5.30
N ASP A 75 3.69 -10.91 -5.47
CA ASP A 75 3.18 -10.02 -6.52
C ASP A 75 3.56 -8.55 -6.24
N LEU A 76 3.60 -8.13 -4.97
CA LEU A 76 4.04 -6.80 -4.55
C LEU A 76 5.52 -6.57 -4.78
N ASN A 77 6.37 -7.52 -4.40
CA ASN A 77 7.81 -7.45 -4.70
C ASN A 77 8.05 -7.31 -6.20
N ARG A 78 7.36 -8.12 -7.01
CA ARG A 78 7.45 -8.02 -8.47
C ARG A 78 7.00 -6.65 -8.97
N TRP A 79 5.87 -6.13 -8.49
CA TRP A 79 5.35 -4.83 -8.89
C TRP A 79 6.30 -3.67 -8.54
N LEU A 80 6.90 -3.72 -7.34
CA LEU A 80 7.84 -2.70 -6.85
C LEU A 80 9.14 -2.67 -7.68
N PHE A 81 9.74 -3.83 -7.95
CA PHE A 81 11.08 -3.93 -8.55
C PHE A 81 11.08 -4.06 -10.08
N ASP A 82 10.11 -4.76 -10.67
CA ASP A 82 10.10 -5.05 -12.11
C ASP A 82 9.24 -4.06 -12.91
N GLU A 83 8.12 -3.61 -12.35
CA GLU A 83 7.13 -2.80 -13.08
C GLU A 83 7.31 -1.28 -12.89
N LYS A 84 8.40 -0.86 -12.23
CA LYS A 84 8.70 0.55 -11.91
C LYS A 84 7.59 1.23 -11.11
N GLY A 85 6.89 0.52 -10.24
CA GLY A 85 5.70 1.01 -9.53
C GLY A 85 5.86 2.41 -8.90
N LEU A 86 7.03 2.70 -8.30
CA LEU A 86 7.38 4.03 -7.77
C LEU A 86 8.58 4.71 -8.49
N GLY A 87 9.22 4.08 -9.47
CA GLY A 87 10.42 4.56 -10.15
C GLY A 87 11.75 3.93 -9.65
N ARG A 88 12.81 3.99 -10.47
CA ARG A 88 14.10 3.29 -10.22
C ARG A 88 15.02 3.95 -9.17
N ASP A 89 14.79 5.22 -8.85
CA ASP A 89 15.65 6.02 -7.96
C ASP A 89 14.95 6.42 -6.66
N VAL A 90 13.85 5.74 -6.31
CA VAL A 90 13.10 6.02 -5.08
C VAL A 90 13.61 5.14 -3.95
N VAL A 91 13.99 5.78 -2.84
CA VAL A 91 14.26 5.08 -1.58
C VAL A 91 12.92 4.75 -0.91
N PHE A 92 12.69 3.46 -0.67
CA PHE A 92 11.49 2.97 -0.01
C PHE A 92 11.74 2.88 1.50
N THR A 93 10.94 3.57 2.30
CA THR A 93 10.86 3.35 3.75
C THR A 93 9.57 2.62 4.04
N PHE A 94 9.68 1.34 4.42
CA PHE A 94 8.52 0.53 4.81
C PHE A 94 8.15 0.81 6.27
N LEU A 95 7.00 1.43 6.48
CA LEU A 95 6.35 1.46 7.79
C LEU A 95 5.31 0.34 7.83
N VAL A 96 5.69 -0.76 8.47
CA VAL A 96 4.84 -1.93 8.62
C VAL A 96 4.00 -1.75 9.88
N TYR A 97 2.70 -1.61 9.72
CA TYR A 97 1.75 -1.85 10.81
C TYR A 97 1.30 -3.30 10.69
N SER A 98 1.75 -4.15 11.61
CA SER A 98 1.22 -5.50 11.76
C SER A 98 0.71 -5.66 13.18
N ASP A 99 -0.46 -6.26 13.34
CA ASP A 99 -0.89 -6.77 14.64
C ASP A 99 0.06 -7.93 15.03
N ALA A 100 1.12 -7.60 15.78
CA ALA A 100 2.15 -8.45 16.41
C ALA A 100 2.88 -9.55 15.61
N SER A 101 2.48 -9.92 14.40
CA SER A 101 2.92 -11.18 13.75
C SER A 101 3.90 -11.04 12.58
N TRP A 102 4.23 -9.84 12.14
CA TRP A 102 5.12 -9.67 10.98
C TRP A 102 6.59 -9.48 11.40
N VAL A 103 7.41 -10.48 11.13
CA VAL A 103 8.88 -10.42 11.27
C VAL A 103 9.43 -10.10 9.88
N GLY A 104 9.99 -8.90 9.71
CA GLY A 104 10.51 -8.42 8.43
C GLY A 104 11.61 -9.30 7.85
N LEU A 105 11.74 -9.22 6.52
CA LEU A 105 12.83 -9.80 5.73
C LEU A 105 14.21 -9.29 6.18
#